data_AF-A0A8H3QRT7-F1
#
_entry.id   AF-A0A8H3QRT7-F1
#
_cell.length_a   1.000
_cell.length_b   1.000
_cell.length_c   1.000
_cell.angle_alpha   90.00
_cell.angle_beta   90.00
_cell.angle_gamma   90.00
#
_symmetry.space_group_name_H-M   'P 1'
#
loop_
_entity.id
_entity.type
_entity.pdbx_description
1 polymer ?
#
loop_
_entity_poly.entity_id
_entity_poly.type
_entity_poly.pdbx_seq_one_letter_code
_entity_poly.pdbx_strand_id
1 'polypeptide(L)'
;MTSGSPLPIETYLKEWENICTNFYVNNDELAGTIVGLVEFASHSNETITLNFSTVDQTVAGKKEDLEKLLNKIGFVNGTMLLPQEFNKYLETKRKIRSEFHRKKAEQLQEELDRLLNSKPAQYTPLHRRSELTTFINQYNNSVGAKPFIKGLLHMFKLQLNQSNLASWTFLDDIFTQNGPDFMRASVNLLINVLSFTHTVQQADESGQENTYNKVRATGTVELSSQQRPAEMITSEGNISKLCYLPFKFFLFWWNLAKLWLNFCCGIIGFKKNHSSVSSELHV
;
A
#
# COMPACT_ATOMS: atom_id res chain seq x y z
N MET A 1 -46.31 9.66 18.23
CA MET A 1 -46.81 8.44 18.92
C MET A 1 -46.58 7.24 18.02
N THR A 2 -45.54 6.46 18.31
CA THR A 2 -45.41 5.06 17.89
C THR A 2 -44.72 4.34 19.05
N SER A 3 -45.55 4.00 20.04
CA SER A 3 -45.21 3.14 21.18
C SER A 3 -45.09 1.69 20.68
N GLY A 4 -44.04 1.39 19.92
CA GLY A 4 -43.61 0.03 19.66
C GLY A 4 -42.48 -0.30 20.64
N SER A 5 -42.57 -1.41 21.36
CA SER A 5 -41.44 -1.92 22.12
C SER A 5 -40.20 -2.03 21.22
N PRO A 6 -38.99 -1.73 21.72
CA PRO A 6 -37.77 -1.89 20.94
C PRO A 6 -37.71 -3.29 20.33
N LEU A 7 -37.26 -3.40 19.08
CA LEU A 7 -37.03 -4.71 18.47
C LEU A 7 -35.92 -5.45 19.25
N PRO A 8 -35.87 -6.79 19.16
CA PRO A 8 -34.76 -7.56 19.71
C PRO A 8 -33.42 -7.05 19.16
N ILE A 9 -32.40 -6.99 20.02
CA ILE A 9 -31.08 -6.47 19.68
C ILE A 9 -30.47 -7.21 18.47
N GLU A 10 -30.77 -8.49 18.31
CA GLU A 10 -30.32 -9.33 17.20
C GLU A 10 -30.79 -8.76 15.84
N THR A 11 -31.97 -8.14 15.81
CA THR A 11 -32.51 -7.53 14.59
C THR A 11 -31.69 -6.30 14.20
N TYR A 12 -31.39 -5.44 15.17
CA TYR A 12 -30.58 -4.24 14.91
C TYR A 12 -29.13 -4.59 14.57
N LEU A 13 -28.53 -5.59 15.23
CA LEU A 13 -27.18 -6.05 14.93
C LEU A 13 -27.06 -6.67 13.54
N LYS A 14 -28.08 -7.39 13.07
CA LYS A 14 -28.10 -7.95 11.71
C LYS A 14 -28.15 -6.86 10.64
N GLU A 15 -28.98 -5.83 10.85
CA GLU A 15 -29.01 -4.68 9.94
C GLU A 15 -27.69 -3.89 9.99
N TRP A 16 -27.07 -3.78 11.17
CA TRP A 16 -25.76 -3.17 11.33
C TRP A 16 -24.64 -3.94 10.61
N GLU A 17 -24.67 -5.27 10.67
CA GLU A 17 -23.78 -6.15 9.91
C GLU A 17 -23.92 -5.94 8.40
N ASN A 18 -25.14 -5.80 7.90
CA ASN A 18 -25.39 -5.49 6.48
C ASN A 18 -24.81 -4.12 6.09
N ILE A 19 -24.99 -3.09 6.91
CA ILE A 19 -24.42 -1.75 6.67
C ILE A 19 -22.89 -1.81 6.65
N CYS A 20 -22.27 -2.46 7.64
CA CYS A 20 -20.83 -2.63 7.69
C CYS A 20 -20.31 -3.38 6.45
N THR A 21 -21.01 -4.43 6.01
CA THR A 21 -20.65 -5.19 4.80
C THR A 21 -20.73 -4.32 3.55
N ASN A 22 -21.79 -3.54 3.39
CA ASN A 22 -21.94 -2.63 2.25
C ASN A 22 -20.84 -1.56 2.22
N PHE A 23 -20.45 -1.05 3.38
CA PHE A 23 -19.33 -0.11 3.47
C PHE A 23 -18.00 -0.77 3.04
N TYR A 24 -17.60 -1.87 3.67
CA TYR A 24 -16.28 -2.46 3.42
C TYR A 24 -16.18 -3.18 2.06
N VAL A 25 -17.23 -3.89 1.65
CA VAL A 25 -17.20 -4.77 0.46
C VAL A 25 -17.72 -4.06 -0.78
N ASN A 26 -18.82 -3.32 -0.66
CA ASN A 26 -19.50 -2.71 -1.81
C ASN A 26 -19.11 -1.25 -2.04
N ASN A 27 -18.25 -0.68 -1.18
CA ASN A 27 -17.80 0.72 -1.22
C ASN A 27 -18.97 1.72 -1.23
N ASP A 28 -20.03 1.42 -0.47
CA ASP A 28 -21.21 2.28 -0.35
C ASP A 28 -20.91 3.50 0.54
N GLU A 29 -20.94 4.70 -0.06
CA GLU A 29 -20.68 5.98 0.60
C GLU A 29 -21.69 6.30 1.71
N LEU A 30 -22.97 5.93 1.53
CA LEU A 30 -24.01 6.14 2.53
C LEU A 30 -23.78 5.22 3.73
N ALA A 31 -23.44 3.95 3.48
CA ALA A 31 -23.05 3.02 4.53
C ALA A 31 -21.80 3.50 5.28
N GLY A 32 -20.80 4.05 4.58
CA GLY A 32 -19.61 4.65 5.19
C GLY A 32 -19.94 5.85 6.09
N THR A 33 -20.87 6.69 5.67
CA THR A 33 -21.37 7.81 6.49
C THR A 33 -22.01 7.32 7.78
N ILE A 34 -22.88 6.30 7.71
CA ILE A 34 -23.52 5.70 8.90
C ILE A 34 -22.47 5.06 9.81
N VAL A 35 -21.51 4.34 9.25
CA VAL A 35 -20.43 3.71 10.01
C VAL A 35 -19.62 4.76 10.78
N GLY A 36 -19.27 5.87 10.12
CA GLY A 36 -18.59 7.00 10.75
C GLY A 36 -19.41 7.64 11.86
N LEU A 37 -20.70 7.89 11.64
CA LEU A 37 -21.61 8.46 12.64
C LEU A 37 -21.67 7.61 13.92
N VAL A 38 -21.82 6.29 13.76
CA VAL A 38 -21.90 5.36 14.89
C VAL A 38 -20.54 5.23 15.59
N GLU A 39 -19.42 5.22 14.86
CA GLU A 39 -18.08 5.13 15.45
C GLU A 39 -17.71 6.34 16.31
N PHE A 40 -18.11 7.54 15.88
CA PHE A 40 -17.81 8.79 16.57
C PHE A 40 -19.00 9.34 17.35
N ALA A 41 -19.94 8.45 17.73
CA ALA A 41 -21.07 8.81 18.57
C ALA A 41 -20.61 9.39 19.92
N SER A 42 -21.37 10.35 20.43
CA SER A 42 -21.13 10.96 21.73
C SER A 42 -21.75 10.13 22.84
N HIS A 43 -20.99 9.97 23.94
CA HIS A 43 -21.39 9.21 25.12
C HIS A 43 -21.61 10.16 26.30
N SER A 44 -22.85 10.25 26.78
CA SER A 44 -23.18 11.07 27.96
C SER A 44 -24.32 10.44 28.76
N ASN A 45 -24.15 10.29 30.08
CA ASN A 45 -25.21 9.88 31.00
C ASN A 45 -26.06 8.70 30.50
N GLU A 46 -25.41 7.57 30.17
CA GLU A 46 -26.07 6.34 29.68
C GLU A 46 -26.78 6.47 28.32
N THR A 47 -26.63 7.61 27.63
CA THR A 47 -27.16 7.82 26.29
C THR A 47 -26.03 7.88 25.27
N ILE A 48 -26.34 7.40 24.06
CA ILE A 48 -25.45 7.42 22.91
C ILE A 48 -26.14 8.20 21.81
N THR A 49 -25.49 9.27 21.36
CA THR A 49 -26.07 10.22 20.41
C THR A 49 -25.14 10.43 19.21
N LEU A 50 -25.72 10.50 18.03
CA LEU A 50 -24.99 10.69 16.78
C LEU A 50 -24.70 12.18 16.57
N ASN A 51 -23.47 12.49 16.17
CA ASN A 51 -23.08 13.84 15.83
C ASN A 51 -23.16 14.05 14.31
N PHE A 52 -24.16 14.82 13.87
CA PHE A 52 -24.37 15.09 12.44
C PHE A 52 -23.55 16.27 11.90
N SER A 53 -22.74 16.94 12.72
CA SER A 53 -21.95 18.11 12.28
C SER A 53 -20.92 17.81 11.20
N THR A 54 -20.51 16.54 11.07
CA THR A 54 -19.53 16.06 10.08
C THR A 54 -20.16 15.42 8.85
N VAL A 55 -21.48 15.38 8.73
CA VAL A 55 -22.15 14.80 7.55
C VAL A 55 -22.04 15.76 6.38
N ASP A 56 -21.34 15.32 5.34
CA ASP A 56 -21.07 16.13 4.16
C ASP A 56 -22.36 16.50 3.42
N GLN A 57 -22.46 17.73 2.92
CA GLN A 57 -23.70 18.26 2.33
C GLN A 57 -24.11 17.51 1.04
N THR A 58 -23.22 16.73 0.45
CA THR A 58 -23.48 15.85 -0.72
C THR A 58 -24.40 14.67 -0.39
N VAL A 59 -24.43 14.20 0.87
CA VAL A 59 -25.38 13.17 1.35
C VAL A 59 -26.73 13.78 1.75
N ALA A 60 -26.82 15.12 1.86
CA ALA A 60 -28.01 15.85 2.32
C ALA A 60 -29.25 15.67 1.42
N GLY A 61 -29.07 15.19 0.18
CA GLY A 61 -30.18 14.80 -0.72
C GLY A 61 -30.83 13.45 -0.40
N LYS A 62 -30.24 12.64 0.50
CA LYS A 62 -30.71 11.30 0.92
C LYS A 62 -31.10 11.24 2.40
N LYS A 63 -31.51 12.39 2.97
CA LYS A 63 -31.78 12.50 4.41
C LYS A 63 -32.83 11.49 4.90
N GLU A 64 -33.84 11.21 4.08
CA GLU A 64 -34.87 10.22 4.37
C GLU A 64 -34.33 8.78 4.35
N ASP A 65 -33.40 8.46 3.43
CA ASP A 65 -32.76 7.15 3.37
C ASP A 65 -31.80 6.94 4.54
N LEU A 66 -31.06 7.99 4.93
CA LEU A 66 -30.18 7.98 6.11
C LEU A 66 -30.99 7.71 7.38
N GLU A 67 -32.08 8.44 7.60
CA GLU A 67 -32.93 8.26 8.78
C GLU A 67 -33.61 6.89 8.79
N LYS A 68 -34.08 6.39 7.64
CA LYS A 68 -34.61 5.03 7.51
C LYS A 68 -33.57 3.97 7.90
N LEU A 69 -32.32 4.11 7.45
CA LEU A 69 -31.26 3.16 7.79
C LEU A 69 -30.84 3.26 9.26
N LEU A 70 -30.75 4.47 9.82
CA LEU A 70 -30.49 4.67 11.25
C LEU A 70 -31.57 4.03 12.12
N ASN A 71 -32.84 4.19 11.76
CA ASN A 71 -33.95 3.55 12.47
C ASN A 71 -33.86 2.02 12.42
N LYS A 72 -33.44 1.44 11.29
CA LYS A 72 -33.23 -0.02 11.14
C LYS A 72 -32.13 -0.58 12.02
N ILE A 73 -31.17 0.24 12.44
CA ILE A 73 -30.10 -0.14 13.37
C ILE A 73 -30.34 0.37 14.80
N GLY A 74 -31.55 0.82 15.12
CA GLY A 74 -31.93 1.19 16.48
C GLY A 74 -31.48 2.59 16.91
N PHE A 75 -31.23 3.50 15.96
CA PHE A 75 -31.02 4.92 16.23
C PHE A 75 -32.23 5.72 15.76
N VAL A 76 -32.96 6.34 16.71
CA VAL A 76 -34.15 7.15 16.44
C VAL A 76 -33.86 8.60 16.84
N ASN A 77 -34.10 9.54 15.93
CA ASN A 77 -33.75 10.96 16.13
C ASN A 77 -32.29 11.16 16.56
N GLY A 78 -31.38 10.33 16.04
CA GLY A 78 -29.96 10.37 16.38
C GLY A 78 -29.60 9.81 17.77
N THR A 79 -30.55 9.23 18.50
CA THR A 79 -30.31 8.62 19.82
C THR A 79 -30.47 7.10 19.74
N MET A 80 -29.55 6.36 20.34
CA MET A 80 -29.60 4.89 20.37
C MET A 80 -30.71 4.40 21.32
N LEU A 81 -31.52 3.44 20.88
CA LEU A 81 -32.60 2.85 21.68
C LEU A 81 -32.09 1.93 22.80
N LEU A 82 -30.95 1.25 22.58
CA LEU A 82 -30.36 0.29 23.53
C LEU A 82 -28.86 0.63 23.77
N PRO A 83 -28.55 1.72 24.50
CA PRO A 83 -27.17 2.19 24.69
C PRO A 83 -26.22 1.17 25.31
N GLN A 84 -26.72 0.31 26.19
CA GLN A 84 -25.95 -0.75 26.84
C GLN A 84 -25.36 -1.79 25.85
N GLU A 85 -25.95 -1.90 24.65
CA GLU A 85 -25.56 -2.86 23.62
C GLU A 85 -24.56 -2.28 22.61
N PHE A 86 -24.16 -1.01 22.74
CA PHE A 86 -23.30 -0.33 21.76
C PHE A 86 -21.95 -1.01 21.53
N ASN A 87 -21.37 -1.61 22.57
CA ASN A 87 -20.12 -2.36 22.41
C ASN A 87 -20.26 -3.50 21.38
N LYS A 88 -21.44 -4.14 21.27
CA LYS A 88 -21.70 -5.16 20.26
C LYS A 88 -21.64 -4.59 18.84
N TYR A 89 -22.03 -3.34 18.62
CA TYR A 89 -21.91 -2.68 17.32
C TYR A 89 -20.45 -2.49 16.94
N LEU A 90 -19.63 -2.02 17.89
CA LEU A 90 -18.20 -1.85 17.66
C LEU A 90 -17.50 -3.19 17.40
N GLU A 91 -17.86 -4.24 18.14
CA GLU A 91 -17.34 -5.59 17.94
C GLU A 91 -17.73 -6.18 16.58
N THR A 92 -19.00 -6.08 16.18
CA THR A 92 -19.48 -6.51 14.86
C THR A 92 -18.71 -5.79 13.74
N LYS A 93 -18.55 -4.45 13.85
CA LYS A 93 -17.78 -3.68 12.87
C LYS A 93 -16.33 -4.14 12.80
N ARG A 94 -15.67 -4.33 13.95
CA ARG A 94 -14.27 -4.80 14.03
C ARG A 94 -14.12 -6.18 13.41
N LYS A 95 -15.05 -7.09 13.67
CA LYS A 95 -15.07 -8.44 13.08
C LYS A 95 -15.17 -8.36 11.55
N ILE A 96 -16.14 -7.63 11.01
CA ILE A 96 -16.34 -7.48 9.55
C ILE A 96 -15.12 -6.82 8.91
N ARG A 97 -14.59 -5.75 9.51
CA ARG A 97 -13.38 -5.08 9.04
C ARG A 97 -12.18 -6.05 9.01
N SER A 98 -12.00 -6.83 10.07
CA SER A 98 -10.92 -7.81 10.18
C SER A 98 -11.06 -8.90 9.11
N GLU A 99 -12.26 -9.44 8.91
CA GLU A 99 -12.53 -10.45 7.89
C GLU A 99 -12.33 -9.90 6.47
N PHE A 100 -12.76 -8.66 6.21
CA PHE A 100 -12.52 -7.97 4.95
C PHE A 100 -11.02 -7.81 4.67
N HIS A 101 -10.25 -7.28 5.62
CA HIS A 101 -8.81 -7.11 5.44
C HIS A 101 -8.08 -8.45 5.31
N ARG A 102 -8.52 -9.50 6.03
CA ARG A 102 -7.99 -10.86 5.87
C ARG A 102 -8.21 -11.38 4.46
N LYS A 103 -9.46 -11.34 3.95
CA LYS A 103 -9.79 -11.77 2.58
C LYS A 103 -9.01 -10.97 1.54
N LYS A 104 -8.87 -9.65 1.75
CA LYS A 104 -8.10 -8.79 0.85
C LYS A 104 -6.61 -9.13 0.85
N ALA A 105 -6.03 -9.46 2.01
CA ALA A 105 -4.66 -9.91 2.10
C ALA A 105 -4.45 -11.26 1.40
N GLU A 106 -5.39 -12.21 1.58
CA GLU A 106 -5.40 -13.49 0.86
C GLU A 106 -5.44 -13.29 -0.66
N GLN A 107 -6.34 -12.43 -1.15
CA GLN A 107 -6.43 -12.11 -2.58
C GLN A 107 -5.14 -11.47 -3.13
N LEU A 108 -4.54 -10.54 -2.39
CA LEU A 108 -3.27 -9.92 -2.79
C LEU A 108 -2.14 -10.95 -2.82
N GLN A 109 -2.12 -11.89 -1.88
CA GLN A 109 -1.14 -12.95 -1.85
C GLN A 109 -1.31 -13.93 -3.02
N GLU A 110 -2.53 -14.38 -3.30
CA GLU A 110 -2.84 -15.24 -4.46
C GLU A 110 -2.44 -14.55 -5.77
N GLU A 111 -2.70 -13.25 -5.87
CA GLU A 111 -2.31 -12.47 -7.03
C GLU A 111 -0.80 -12.31 -7.14
N LEU A 112 -0.10 -12.05 -6.04
CA LEU A 112 1.36 -12.00 -6.01
C LEU A 112 1.95 -13.34 -6.46
N ASP A 113 1.46 -14.45 -5.91
CA ASP A 113 1.87 -15.80 -6.27
C ASP A 113 1.63 -16.04 -7.78
N ARG A 114 0.49 -15.63 -8.33
CA ARG A 114 0.21 -15.71 -9.76
C ARG A 114 1.19 -14.89 -10.61
N LEU A 115 1.50 -13.66 -10.18
CA LEU A 115 2.43 -12.78 -10.90
C LEU A 115 3.84 -13.33 -10.90
N LEU A 116 4.33 -13.80 -9.74
CA LEU A 116 5.66 -14.41 -9.62
C LEU A 116 5.75 -15.72 -10.42
N ASN A 117 4.71 -16.56 -10.44
CA ASN A 117 4.75 -17.79 -11.23
C ASN A 117 4.46 -17.59 -12.72
N SER A 118 4.16 -16.36 -13.16
CA SER A 118 3.90 -16.07 -14.57
C SER A 118 5.18 -16.12 -15.40
N LYS A 119 5.05 -16.53 -16.67
CA LYS A 119 6.17 -16.54 -17.60
C LYS A 119 6.64 -15.09 -17.85
N PRO A 120 7.95 -14.78 -17.70
CA PRO A 120 8.47 -13.46 -17.99
C PRO A 120 8.11 -12.99 -19.40
N ALA A 121 7.63 -11.76 -19.50
CA ALA A 121 7.33 -11.12 -20.77
C ALA A 121 8.63 -10.71 -21.48
N GLN A 122 8.67 -10.88 -22.80
CA GLN A 122 9.83 -10.47 -23.60
C GLN A 122 9.72 -9.00 -24.01
N TYR A 123 10.28 -8.11 -23.19
CA TYR A 123 10.27 -6.68 -23.49
C TYR A 123 11.47 -6.25 -24.33
N THR A 124 11.20 -5.48 -25.39
CA THR A 124 12.24 -4.79 -26.16
C THR A 124 12.95 -3.75 -25.28
N PRO A 125 14.19 -3.36 -25.60
CA PRO A 125 14.92 -2.37 -24.82
C PRO A 125 14.19 -1.01 -24.69
N LEU A 126 13.47 -0.58 -25.75
CA LEU A 126 12.70 0.66 -25.73
C LEU A 126 11.50 0.56 -24.79
N HIS A 127 10.81 -0.58 -24.81
CA HIS A 127 9.67 -0.82 -23.94
C HIS A 127 10.09 -0.87 -22.47
N ARG A 128 11.19 -1.58 -22.15
CA ARG A 128 11.76 -1.60 -20.78
C ARG A 128 12.06 -0.20 -20.25
N ARG A 129 12.64 0.67 -21.08
CA ARG A 129 12.91 2.07 -20.71
C ARG A 129 11.62 2.85 -20.44
N SER A 130 10.60 2.65 -21.28
CA SER A 130 9.29 3.26 -21.09
C SER A 130 8.67 2.84 -19.75
N GLU A 131 8.61 1.53 -19.48
CA GLU A 131 8.06 0.97 -18.24
C GLU A 131 8.80 1.47 -17.00
N LEU A 132 10.14 1.53 -17.04
CA LEU A 132 10.93 2.09 -15.95
C LEU A 132 10.58 3.57 -15.69
N THR A 133 10.41 4.34 -16.76
CA THR A 133 10.07 5.77 -16.66
C THR A 133 8.68 5.95 -16.07
N THR A 134 7.71 5.16 -16.52
CA THR A 134 6.34 5.13 -16.00
C THR A 134 6.34 4.79 -14.51
N PHE A 135 7.02 3.71 -14.11
CA PHE A 135 7.12 3.29 -12.72
C PHE A 135 7.67 4.41 -11.83
N ILE A 136 8.77 5.04 -12.25
CA ILE A 136 9.40 6.15 -11.52
C ILE A 136 8.44 7.32 -11.38
N ASN A 137 7.80 7.75 -12.48
CA ASN A 137 6.91 8.91 -12.46
C ASN A 137 5.67 8.67 -11.58
N GLN A 138 5.15 7.45 -11.58
CA GLN A 138 3.97 7.09 -10.82
C GLN A 138 4.26 6.96 -9.31
N TYR A 139 5.43 6.44 -8.94
CA TYR A 139 5.70 6.05 -7.55
C TYR A 139 6.82 6.87 -6.85
N ASN A 140 7.40 7.88 -7.50
CA ASN A 140 8.42 8.74 -6.89
C ASN A 140 8.01 9.39 -5.55
N ASN A 141 6.73 9.74 -5.41
CA ASN A 141 6.15 10.40 -4.25
C ASN A 141 5.37 9.43 -3.36
N SER A 142 5.29 8.14 -3.72
CA SER A 142 4.58 7.15 -2.92
C SER A 142 5.39 6.81 -1.67
N VAL A 143 4.83 7.11 -0.49
CA VAL A 143 5.49 6.86 0.80
C VAL A 143 5.75 5.37 0.99
N GLY A 144 4.78 4.51 0.65
CA GLY A 144 4.97 3.09 0.86
C GLY A 144 5.80 2.41 -0.24
N ALA A 145 6.10 3.07 -1.37
CA ALA A 145 7.06 2.55 -2.34
C ALA A 145 8.53 2.63 -1.85
N LYS A 146 8.80 3.43 -0.81
CA LYS A 146 10.16 3.71 -0.32
C LYS A 146 10.95 2.46 0.10
N PRO A 147 10.38 1.49 0.87
CA PRO A 147 11.11 0.28 1.25
C PRO A 147 11.54 -0.54 0.03
N PHE A 148 10.66 -0.71 -0.96
CA PHE A 148 10.97 -1.40 -2.21
C PHE A 148 12.11 -0.71 -2.98
N ILE A 149 12.01 0.61 -3.20
CA ILE A 149 13.02 1.39 -3.93
C ILE A 149 14.37 1.35 -3.20
N LYS A 150 14.36 1.47 -1.86
CA LYS A 150 15.58 1.40 -1.04
C LYS A 150 16.25 0.02 -1.15
N GLY A 151 15.45 -1.06 -1.11
CA GLY A 151 15.94 -2.43 -1.29
C GLY A 151 16.56 -2.63 -2.67
N LEU A 152 15.90 -2.15 -3.72
CA LEU A 152 16.41 -2.22 -5.10
C LEU A 152 17.73 -1.45 -5.25
N LEU A 153 17.83 -0.24 -4.70
CA LEU A 153 19.06 0.55 -4.71
C LEU A 153 20.20 -0.16 -3.96
N HIS A 154 19.91 -0.74 -2.80
CA HIS A 154 20.90 -1.49 -2.03
C HIS A 154 21.42 -2.69 -2.83
N MET A 155 20.53 -3.43 -3.48
CA MET A 155 20.88 -4.54 -4.36
C MET A 155 21.82 -4.13 -5.50
N PHE A 156 21.53 -3.02 -6.17
CA PHE A 156 22.43 -2.52 -7.21
C PHE A 156 23.80 -2.13 -6.67
N LYS A 157 23.85 -1.43 -5.53
CA LYS A 157 25.13 -1.08 -4.89
C LYS A 157 25.94 -2.32 -4.53
N LEU A 158 25.27 -3.36 -4.03
CA LEU A 158 25.91 -4.61 -3.64
C LEU A 158 26.46 -5.36 -4.87
N GLN A 159 25.65 -5.47 -5.94
CA GLN A 159 26.05 -6.14 -7.19
C GLN A 159 27.27 -5.47 -7.85
N LEU A 160 27.41 -4.15 -7.78
CA LEU A 160 28.55 -3.44 -8.37
C LEU A 160 29.86 -3.67 -7.65
N ASN A 161 29.78 -3.98 -6.36
CA ASN A 161 30.95 -4.20 -5.50
C ASN A 161 31.32 -5.68 -5.39
N GLN A 162 30.59 -6.58 -6.06
CA GLN A 162 30.80 -8.02 -6.00
C GLN A 162 31.11 -8.59 -7.38
N SER A 163 32.07 -9.50 -7.44
CA SER A 163 32.41 -10.25 -8.66
C SER A 163 31.37 -11.32 -8.99
N ASN A 164 30.58 -11.74 -8.00
CA ASN A 164 29.55 -12.76 -8.11
C ASN A 164 28.16 -12.12 -8.19
N LEU A 165 27.18 -12.89 -8.67
CA LEU A 165 25.80 -12.42 -8.70
C LEU A 165 25.25 -12.29 -7.29
N ALA A 166 24.67 -11.13 -7.01
CA ALA A 166 23.99 -10.84 -5.77
C ALA A 166 22.67 -11.62 -5.72
N SER A 167 22.49 -12.40 -4.64
CA SER A 167 21.18 -12.94 -4.30
C SER A 167 20.31 -11.86 -3.68
N TRP A 168 19.05 -11.79 -4.09
CA TRP A 168 18.06 -10.89 -3.51
C TRP A 168 16.92 -11.65 -2.87
N THR A 169 16.29 -11.00 -1.91
CA THR A 169 15.14 -11.52 -1.20
C THR A 169 14.25 -10.34 -0.81
N PHE A 170 13.01 -10.36 -1.28
CA PHE A 170 11.99 -9.40 -0.84
C PHE A 170 10.94 -10.13 0.01
N LEU A 171 10.49 -9.47 1.06
CA LEU A 171 9.30 -9.90 1.80
C LEU A 171 8.06 -9.62 0.95
N ASP A 172 7.09 -10.53 0.96
CA ASP A 172 5.83 -10.40 0.20
C ASP A 172 5.11 -9.08 0.55
N ASP A 173 5.16 -8.68 1.82
CA ASP A 173 4.66 -7.41 2.36
C ASP A 173 5.17 -6.16 1.64
N ILE A 174 6.39 -6.18 1.12
CA ILE A 174 6.95 -5.04 0.36
C ILE A 174 6.14 -4.78 -0.90
N PHE A 175 5.54 -5.82 -1.48
CA PHE A 175 4.70 -5.72 -2.66
C PHE A 175 3.25 -5.43 -2.30
N THR A 176 2.68 -6.11 -1.30
CA THR A 176 1.24 -6.09 -1.02
C THR A 176 0.77 -4.85 -0.24
N GLN A 177 1.63 -4.20 0.54
CA GLN A 177 1.25 -3.08 1.42
C GLN A 177 0.78 -1.82 0.68
N ASN A 178 1.17 -1.61 -0.58
CA ASN A 178 0.79 -0.43 -1.38
C ASN A 178 -0.36 -0.67 -2.35
N GLY A 179 -1.05 -1.80 -2.18
CA GLY A 179 -2.18 -2.16 -3.03
C GLY A 179 -1.76 -2.84 -4.34
N PRO A 180 -2.77 -3.31 -5.10
CA PRO A 180 -2.57 -4.23 -6.21
C PRO A 180 -1.82 -3.61 -7.39
N ASP A 181 -2.02 -2.32 -7.66
CA ASP A 181 -1.36 -1.65 -8.78
C ASP A 181 0.15 -1.50 -8.56
N PHE A 182 0.55 -1.15 -7.34
CA PHE A 182 1.96 -1.09 -6.98
C PHE A 182 2.61 -2.46 -7.01
N MET A 183 1.93 -3.48 -6.48
CA MET A 183 2.37 -4.87 -6.52
C MET A 183 2.66 -5.32 -7.96
N ARG A 184 1.67 -5.16 -8.86
CA ARG A 184 1.81 -5.50 -10.29
C ARG A 184 2.98 -4.75 -10.94
N ALA A 185 3.07 -3.44 -10.70
CA ALA A 185 4.11 -2.61 -11.27
C ALA A 185 5.51 -2.99 -10.77
N SER A 186 5.64 -3.34 -9.49
CA SER A 186 6.90 -3.73 -8.85
C SER A 186 7.38 -5.10 -9.34
N VAL A 187 6.48 -6.07 -9.44
CA VAL A 187 6.82 -7.40 -10.00
C VAL A 187 7.20 -7.28 -11.48
N ASN A 188 6.45 -6.49 -12.26
CA ASN A 188 6.80 -6.21 -13.66
C ASN A 188 8.18 -5.55 -13.80
N LEU A 189 8.49 -4.60 -12.92
CA LEU A 189 9.78 -3.92 -12.90
C LEU A 189 10.93 -4.93 -12.65
N LEU A 190 10.81 -5.78 -11.63
CA LEU A 190 11.86 -6.75 -11.31
C LEU A 190 12.06 -7.76 -12.43
N ILE A 191 10.99 -8.43 -12.85
CA ILE A 191 11.07 -9.61 -13.73
C ILE A 191 11.23 -9.19 -15.20
N ASN A 192 10.36 -8.32 -15.71
CA ASN A 192 10.27 -8.07 -17.15
C ASN A 192 11.18 -6.90 -17.59
N VAL A 193 11.30 -5.87 -16.75
CA VAL A 193 12.11 -4.69 -17.08
C VAL A 193 13.57 -4.91 -16.73
N LEU A 194 13.86 -5.33 -15.49
CA LEU A 194 15.21 -5.50 -14.97
C LEU A 194 15.78 -6.91 -15.17
N SER A 195 14.95 -7.88 -15.57
CA SER A 195 15.37 -9.27 -15.82
C SER A 195 15.99 -9.93 -14.59
N PHE A 196 15.46 -9.65 -13.40
CA PHE A 196 15.81 -10.39 -12.21
C PHE A 196 15.29 -11.82 -12.37
N THR A 197 16.18 -12.79 -12.22
CA THR A 197 15.76 -14.19 -12.13
C THR A 197 15.17 -14.39 -10.74
N HIS A 198 14.16 -15.23 -10.63
CA HIS A 198 13.57 -15.55 -9.34
C HIS A 198 13.16 -17.02 -9.26
N THR A 199 13.22 -17.53 -8.05
CA THR A 199 12.70 -18.82 -7.63
C THR A 199 11.67 -18.58 -6.54
N VAL A 200 10.47 -19.09 -6.74
CA VAL A 200 9.41 -19.05 -5.73
C VAL A 200 9.60 -20.25 -4.82
N GLN A 201 9.97 -20.03 -3.56
CA GLN A 201 10.00 -21.10 -2.57
C GLN A 201 8.56 -21.53 -2.28
N GLN A 202 8.23 -22.79 -2.61
CA GLN A 202 6.99 -23.41 -2.15
C GLN A 202 7.12 -23.67 -0.65
N ALA A 203 6.06 -23.43 0.13
CA ALA A 203 6.12 -23.79 1.55
C ALA A 203 6.16 -25.30 1.66
N ASP A 204 7.16 -25.81 2.36
CA ASP A 204 7.12 -27.17 2.89
C ASP A 204 5.91 -27.31 3.80
N GLU A 205 5.09 -28.34 3.60
CA GLU A 205 3.87 -28.64 4.39
C GLU A 205 4.17 -29.04 5.85
N SER A 206 5.41 -28.90 6.32
CA SER A 206 5.84 -29.29 7.65
C SER A 206 6.46 -28.12 8.41
N GLY A 207 5.65 -27.44 9.22
CA GLY A 207 6.16 -26.66 10.36
C GLY A 207 5.47 -25.31 10.59
N GLN A 208 4.60 -25.27 11.60
CA GLN A 208 4.08 -24.11 12.35
C GLN A 208 4.01 -22.76 11.61
N GLU A 209 2.79 -22.41 11.21
CA GLU A 209 2.40 -21.09 10.72
C GLU A 209 2.82 -19.96 11.66
N ASN A 210 3.83 -19.19 11.25
CA ASN A 210 3.94 -17.78 11.59
C ASN A 210 3.53 -16.98 10.35
N THR A 211 2.25 -16.62 10.28
CA THR A 211 1.53 -16.09 9.11
C THR A 211 1.98 -14.68 8.66
N TYR A 212 3.04 -14.10 9.23
CA TYR A 212 3.38 -12.69 9.04
C TYR A 212 4.75 -12.39 8.43
N ASN A 213 5.55 -13.39 8.04
CA ASN A 213 6.84 -13.14 7.39
C ASN A 213 7.24 -14.28 6.46
N LYS A 214 6.42 -14.55 5.43
CA LYS A 214 6.80 -15.54 4.42
C LYS A 214 7.71 -14.87 3.39
N VAL A 215 8.99 -15.19 3.46
CA VAL A 215 9.96 -14.91 2.41
C VAL A 215 9.66 -15.87 1.25
N ARG A 216 9.21 -15.39 0.09
CA ARG A 216 8.99 -16.27 -1.08
C ARG A 216 9.69 -15.85 -2.36
N ALA A 217 9.88 -14.55 -2.58
CA ALA A 217 10.58 -14.05 -3.75
C ALA A 217 12.09 -13.99 -3.48
N THR A 218 12.78 -15.06 -3.87
CA THR A 218 14.25 -15.15 -3.88
C THR A 218 14.74 -15.18 -5.31
N GLY A 219 15.93 -14.66 -5.59
CA GLY A 219 16.43 -14.64 -6.96
C GLY A 219 17.87 -14.20 -7.09
N THR A 220 18.41 -14.28 -8.29
CA THR A 220 19.71 -13.70 -8.63
C THR A 220 19.52 -12.58 -9.66
N VAL A 221 20.48 -11.67 -9.73
CA VAL A 221 20.50 -10.68 -10.81
C VAL A 221 21.48 -11.18 -11.87
N GLU A 222 21.00 -11.72 -12.99
CA GLU A 222 21.88 -11.92 -14.14
C GLU A 222 22.08 -10.57 -14.85
N LEU A 223 23.13 -9.84 -14.46
CA LEU A 223 23.69 -8.84 -15.37
C LEU A 223 24.31 -9.61 -16.53
N SER A 224 23.72 -9.48 -17.73
CA SER A 224 24.25 -10.10 -18.95
C SER A 224 25.77 -9.96 -19.01
N SER A 225 26.47 -11.07 -19.23
CA SER A 225 27.93 -11.15 -19.28
C SER A 225 28.60 -10.22 -20.31
N GLN A 226 27.82 -9.54 -21.15
CA GLN A 226 28.25 -8.45 -22.03
C GLN A 226 28.35 -7.07 -21.35
N GLN A 227 28.10 -6.96 -20.05
CA GLN A 227 28.15 -5.69 -19.28
C GLN A 227 29.35 -5.60 -18.31
N ARG A 228 30.30 -6.53 -18.38
CA ARG A 228 31.61 -6.33 -17.73
C ARG A 228 32.48 -5.47 -18.65
N PRO A 229 33.03 -4.32 -18.20
CA PRO A 229 34.15 -3.71 -18.89
C PRO A 229 35.39 -4.58 -18.61
N ALA A 230 35.50 -5.70 -19.31
CA ALA A 230 36.73 -6.47 -19.41
C ALA A 230 37.55 -5.88 -20.55
N GLU A 231 38.08 -4.68 -20.36
CA GLU A 231 39.19 -4.10 -21.14
C GLU A 231 39.63 -2.77 -20.50
N MET A 232 40.05 -2.87 -19.23
CA MET A 232 41.15 -2.04 -18.73
C MET A 232 42.28 -3.03 -18.48
N ILE A 233 43.04 -3.32 -19.55
CA ILE A 233 44.42 -3.82 -19.64
C ILE A 233 44.58 -4.32 -21.09
N THR A 234 45.23 -3.48 -21.92
CA THR A 234 46.08 -3.75 -23.12
C THR A 234 45.77 -5.00 -23.96
N SER A 235 45.66 -5.00 -25.29
CA SER A 235 46.39 -4.31 -26.35
C SER A 235 45.69 -4.57 -27.70
N GLU A 236 45.72 -3.58 -28.60
CA GLU A 236 45.58 -3.68 -30.06
C GLU A 236 44.41 -4.49 -30.66
N GLY A 237 43.46 -3.79 -31.30
CA GLY A 237 42.74 -4.34 -32.46
C GLY A 237 41.25 -4.00 -32.57
N ASN A 238 40.93 -3.08 -33.48
CA ASN A 238 39.62 -2.82 -34.09
C ASN A 238 38.54 -2.04 -33.30
N ILE A 239 38.69 -0.72 -33.38
CA ILE A 239 37.68 0.30 -33.14
C ILE A 239 36.60 0.23 -34.25
N SER A 240 35.51 -0.50 -34.05
CA SER A 240 34.27 -0.28 -34.82
C SER A 240 32.96 -0.84 -34.24
N LYS A 241 32.93 -1.45 -33.05
CA LYS A 241 31.67 -1.93 -32.42
C LYS A 241 31.32 -1.31 -31.06
N LEU A 242 31.95 -0.19 -30.71
CA LEU A 242 31.90 0.42 -29.37
C LEU A 242 30.89 1.57 -29.19
N CYS A 243 29.92 1.73 -30.10
CA CYS A 243 29.03 2.92 -30.07
C CYS A 243 27.61 2.73 -29.50
N TYR A 244 27.21 1.56 -28.98
CA TYR A 244 25.80 1.35 -28.54
C TYR A 244 25.57 0.80 -27.12
N LEU A 245 26.62 0.47 -26.37
CA LEU A 245 26.53 -0.05 -24.99
C LEU A 245 26.68 1.00 -23.87
N PRO A 246 27.51 2.06 -23.97
CA PRO A 246 27.65 3.01 -22.86
C PRO A 246 26.41 3.90 -22.69
N PHE A 247 25.61 4.10 -23.74
CA PHE A 247 24.43 4.99 -23.66
C PHE A 247 23.30 4.43 -22.78
N LYS A 248 23.09 3.10 -22.77
CA LYS A 248 22.01 2.46 -21.97
C LYS A 248 22.32 2.42 -20.48
N PHE A 249 23.59 2.18 -20.13
CA PHE A 249 24.07 2.27 -18.76
C PHE A 249 24.00 3.72 -18.27
N PHE A 250 24.52 4.67 -19.05
CA PHE A 250 24.48 6.08 -18.68
C PHE A 250 23.05 6.58 -18.50
N LEU A 251 22.08 6.16 -19.32
CA LEU A 251 20.68 6.57 -19.18
C LEU A 251 19.98 6.00 -17.95
N PHE A 252 20.25 4.73 -17.60
CA PHE A 252 19.69 4.12 -16.40
C PHE A 252 20.25 4.79 -15.14
N TRP A 253 21.58 4.96 -15.09
CA TRP A 253 22.26 5.69 -14.02
C TRP A 253 21.86 7.17 -13.97
N TRP A 254 21.62 7.82 -15.10
CA TRP A 254 21.13 9.19 -15.18
C TRP A 254 19.69 9.32 -14.68
N ASN A 255 18.81 8.37 -14.98
CA ASN A 255 17.43 8.38 -14.49
C ASN A 255 17.36 8.01 -13.00
N LEU A 256 18.20 7.09 -12.53
CA LEU A 256 18.34 6.75 -11.12
C LEU A 256 18.99 7.90 -10.33
N ALA A 257 19.99 8.57 -10.91
CA ALA A 257 20.61 9.78 -10.37
C ALA A 257 19.63 10.96 -10.40
N LYS A 258 18.75 11.08 -11.39
CA LYS A 258 17.63 12.06 -11.37
C LYS A 258 16.63 11.75 -10.26
N LEU A 259 16.32 10.48 -10.01
CA LEU A 259 15.51 10.07 -8.87
C LEU A 259 16.17 10.51 -7.55
N TRP A 260 17.48 10.34 -7.45
CA TRP A 260 18.29 10.71 -6.27
C TRP A 260 18.48 12.23 -6.15
N LEU A 261 18.67 12.96 -7.25
CA LEU A 261 18.83 14.41 -7.30
C LEU A 261 17.51 15.12 -7.00
N ASN A 262 16.38 14.63 -7.53
CA ASN A 262 15.05 15.13 -7.14
C ASN A 262 14.75 14.84 -5.66
N PHE A 263 15.26 13.73 -5.11
CA PHE A 263 15.17 13.42 -3.68
C PHE A 263 16.05 14.34 -2.81
N CYS A 264 17.26 14.70 -3.26
CA CYS A 264 18.13 15.64 -2.55
C CYS A 264 17.70 17.11 -2.70
N CYS A 265 17.09 17.48 -3.83
CA CYS A 265 16.58 18.83 -4.08
C CYS A 265 15.17 19.05 -3.51
N GLY A 266 14.47 17.99 -3.08
CA GLY A 266 13.18 18.03 -2.39
C GLY A 266 13.26 18.24 -0.87
N ILE A 267 14.35 18.82 -0.35
CA ILE A 267 14.44 19.27 1.04
C ILE A 267 13.61 20.55 1.17
N ILE A 268 12.31 20.40 1.41
CA ILE A 268 11.51 21.45 2.02
C ILE A 268 11.93 21.56 3.49
N GLY A 269 12.58 22.70 3.77
CA GLY A 269 13.02 23.31 5.02
C GLY A 269 12.63 22.69 6.36
N PHE A 270 13.66 22.33 7.13
CA PHE A 270 13.62 22.51 8.58
C PHE A 270 13.60 24.01 8.89
N LYS A 271 12.45 24.55 9.31
CA LYS A 271 12.44 25.80 10.07
C LYS A 271 12.88 25.47 11.49
N LYS A 272 14.14 25.80 11.77
CA LYS A 272 14.77 25.77 13.09
C LYS A 272 14.07 26.83 13.96
N ASN A 273 13.19 26.41 14.87
CA ASN A 273 12.84 27.27 16.01
C ASN A 273 13.99 27.17 17.01
N HIS A 274 14.98 28.04 16.82
CA HIS A 274 15.88 28.40 17.90
C HIS A 274 15.13 29.36 18.83
N SER A 275 15.04 28.98 20.10
CA SER A 275 14.69 29.86 21.20
C SER A 275 15.71 30.99 21.28
N SER A 276 15.35 32.18 20.82
CA SER A 276 16.04 33.40 21.22
C SER A 276 15.58 33.75 22.64
N VAL A 277 16.32 33.24 23.62
CA VAL A 277 16.45 33.93 24.90
C VAL A 277 17.41 35.10 24.65
N SER A 278 16.89 36.31 24.76
CA SER A 278 17.64 37.48 25.20
C SER A 278 16.74 38.26 26.14
N SER A 279 17.12 38.23 27.41
CA SER A 279 17.06 39.32 28.39
C SER A 279 16.93 40.71 27.73
N GLU A 280 16.21 41.70 28.24
CA GLU A 280 15.88 42.09 29.61
C GLU A 280 14.88 43.27 29.48
N LEU A 281 13.93 43.43 30.40
CA LEU A 281 13.64 44.76 30.94
C LEU A 281 13.02 44.65 32.33
N HIS A 282 13.76 45.26 33.25
CA HIS A 282 13.53 45.50 34.65
C HIS A 282 12.35 46.44 34.93
N VAL A 283 11.88 46.35 36.18
CA VAL A 283 10.95 47.20 36.97
C VAL A 283 9.48 46.82 36.89
#